data_AF-A0A369K9Z9-F1
#
_entry.id   AF-A0A369K9Z9-F1
#
_cell.length_a   1.000
_cell.length_b   1.000
_cell.length_c   1.000
_cell.angle_alpha   90.00
_cell.angle_beta   90.00
_cell.angle_gamma   90.00
#
_symmetry.space_group_name_H-M   'P 1'
#
loop_
_entity.id
_entity.type
_entity.pdbx_description
1 polymer ?
#
loop_
_entity_poly.entity_id
_entity_poly.type
_entity_poly.pdbx_seq_one_letter_code
_entity_poly.pdbx_strand_id
1 'polypeptide(L)'
;MGRRAKYFTQDERKSAEQAWKRETAFTPHSQMLRKAQNKRAYETRKCLSSAGTSSVTVASLPSASTPHSPLLPSSVLPLLPPSPSSPALPIQLTSIAVISIPNSYLFRQALESSDALKTTGYSDSELTKWIGPPPHALPPPKNSDHLMNALLRYRVRLQREHEADRLLRFYETKGGAAFAIELHEEFRHRFARWEELWDALGHISRLDLDGRMGWELLRWEAVQVVNLVADFTTLDEGMDPFLTLYVTRWLDL
;
A
#
# COMPACT_ATOMS: atom_id res chain seq x y z
N MET A 1 9.73 -23.00 49.73
CA MET A 1 9.49 -21.92 48.75
C MET A 1 9.76 -22.45 47.35
N GLY A 2 8.72 -22.86 46.63
CA GLY A 2 8.85 -23.50 45.31
C GLY A 2 9.09 -22.46 44.21
N ARG A 3 10.20 -22.61 43.48
CA ARG A 3 10.54 -21.81 42.29
C ARG A 3 9.54 -22.16 41.18
N ARG A 4 8.63 -21.25 40.84
CA ARG A 4 7.73 -21.38 39.68
C ARG A 4 8.56 -21.32 38.40
N ALA A 5 8.35 -22.28 37.49
CA ALA A 5 9.01 -22.34 36.19
C ALA A 5 8.68 -21.09 35.37
N LYS A 6 9.72 -20.47 34.79
CA LYS A 6 9.68 -19.19 34.06
C LYS A 6 9.21 -19.31 32.60
N TYR A 7 8.71 -20.46 32.18
CA TYR A 7 8.40 -20.74 30.78
C TYR A 7 7.07 -21.46 30.65
N PHE A 8 6.21 -20.94 29.79
CA PHE A 8 5.03 -21.65 29.31
C PHE A 8 5.46 -23.01 28.74
N THR A 9 4.79 -24.06 29.21
CA THR A 9 4.87 -25.40 28.65
C THR A 9 4.42 -25.38 27.18
N GLN A 10 4.83 -26.37 26.40
CA GLN A 10 4.47 -26.44 24.98
C GLN A 10 2.95 -26.48 24.77
N ASP A 11 2.23 -27.12 25.69
CA ASP A 11 0.77 -27.23 25.65
C ASP A 11 0.09 -25.90 25.97
N GLU A 12 0.63 -25.11 26.90
CA GLU A 12 0.14 -23.76 27.18
C GLU A 12 0.38 -22.83 25.99
N ARG A 13 1.52 -22.94 25.30
CA ARG A 13 1.79 -22.15 24.08
C ARG A 13 0.80 -22.49 22.96
N LYS A 14 0.56 -23.78 22.71
CA LYS A 14 -0.42 -24.22 21.70
C LYS A 14 -1.83 -23.78 22.05
N SER A 15 -2.20 -23.85 23.33
CA SER A 15 -3.52 -23.42 23.81
C SER A 15 -3.71 -21.90 23.65
N ALA A 16 -2.69 -21.11 23.98
CA ALA A 16 -2.70 -19.66 23.79
C ALA A 16 -2.77 -19.28 22.30
N GLU A 17 -2.03 -19.97 21.44
CA GLU A 17 -2.09 -19.75 19.99
C GLU A 17 -3.47 -20.10 19.42
N GLN A 18 -4.10 -21.19 19.87
CA GLN A 18 -5.46 -21.54 19.48
C GLN A 18 -6.49 -20.53 19.99
N ALA A 19 -6.35 -20.04 21.21
CA ALA A 19 -7.22 -19.01 21.77
C ALA A 19 -7.11 -17.70 20.96
N TRP A 20 -5.88 -17.26 20.67
CA TRP A 20 -5.62 -16.08 19.85
C TRP A 20 -6.16 -16.24 18.42
N LYS A 21 -5.97 -17.41 17.78
CA LYS A 21 -6.56 -17.70 16.47
C LYS A 21 -8.08 -17.66 16.50
N ARG A 22 -8.72 -18.14 17.56
CA ARG A 22 -10.19 -18.06 17.71
C ARG A 22 -10.65 -16.63 17.90
N GLU A 23 -9.98 -15.86 18.74
CA GLU A 23 -10.31 -14.46 19.00
C GLU A 23 -10.14 -13.60 17.75
N THR A 24 -9.02 -13.75 17.05
CA THR A 24 -8.75 -13.04 15.79
C THR A 24 -9.65 -13.51 14.65
N ALA A 25 -10.08 -14.77 14.62
CA ALA A 25 -10.95 -15.33 13.57
C ALA A 25 -12.36 -14.73 13.49
N PHE A 26 -12.81 -14.03 14.53
CA PHE A 26 -14.13 -13.38 14.57
C PHE A 26 -14.06 -11.86 14.53
N THR A 27 -12.87 -11.26 14.46
CA THR A 27 -12.75 -9.80 14.30
C THR A 27 -13.40 -9.33 12.99
N PRO A 28 -13.96 -8.10 12.95
CA PRO A 28 -14.51 -7.54 11.71
C PRO A 28 -13.51 -7.59 10.55
N HIS A 29 -12.23 -7.35 10.84
CA HIS A 29 -11.14 -7.41 9.88
C HIS A 29 -10.91 -8.81 9.29
N SER A 30 -10.88 -9.86 10.11
CA SER A 30 -10.69 -11.23 9.59
C SER A 30 -11.91 -11.76 8.84
N GLN A 31 -13.11 -11.34 9.25
CA GLN A 31 -14.35 -11.63 8.50
C GLN A 31 -14.34 -10.96 7.13
N MET A 32 -13.85 -9.72 7.04
CA MET A 32 -13.68 -8.99 5.79
C MET A 32 -12.70 -9.70 4.85
N LEU A 33 -11.52 -10.09 5.36
CA LEU A 33 -10.53 -10.82 4.56
C LEU A 33 -11.08 -12.15 4.03
N ARG A 34 -11.80 -12.92 4.84
CA ARG A 34 -12.46 -14.17 4.40
C ARG A 34 -13.53 -13.93 3.35
N LYS A 35 -14.34 -12.87 3.49
CA LYS A 35 -15.32 -12.49 2.47
C LYS A 35 -14.64 -12.13 1.15
N ALA A 36 -13.55 -11.37 1.18
CA ALA A 36 -12.78 -11.01 0.00
C ALA A 36 -12.17 -12.25 -0.70
N GLN A 37 -11.56 -13.16 0.07
CA GLN A 37 -11.02 -14.42 -0.46
C GLN A 37 -12.10 -15.30 -1.08
N ASN A 38 -13.24 -15.46 -0.41
CA ASN A 38 -14.37 -16.24 -0.93
C ASN A 38 -14.96 -15.62 -2.20
N LYS A 39 -15.05 -14.29 -2.26
CA LYS A 39 -15.52 -13.58 -3.45
C LYS A 39 -14.59 -13.81 -4.65
N ARG A 40 -13.27 -13.69 -4.45
CA ARG A 40 -12.27 -14.02 -5.50
C ARG A 40 -12.43 -15.45 -6.00
N ALA A 41 -12.52 -16.42 -5.08
CA ALA A 41 -12.69 -17.83 -5.45
C ALA A 41 -13.99 -18.07 -6.24
N TYR A 42 -15.06 -17.35 -5.92
CA TYR A 42 -16.32 -17.43 -6.65
C TYR A 42 -16.21 -16.84 -8.06
N GLU A 43 -15.59 -15.67 -8.20
CA GLU A 43 -15.37 -15.01 -9.50
C GLU A 43 -14.49 -15.87 -10.42
N THR A 44 -13.40 -16.46 -9.89
CA THR A 44 -12.55 -17.40 -10.64
C THR A 44 -13.36 -18.60 -11.15
N ARG A 45 -14.21 -19.21 -10.31
CA ARG A 45 -15.07 -20.33 -10.72
C ARG A 45 -16.08 -19.91 -11.77
N LYS A 46 -16.68 -18.73 -11.63
CA LYS A 46 -17.67 -18.19 -12.57
C LYS A 46 -17.06 -18.00 -13.97
N CYS A 47 -15.85 -17.44 -14.05
CA CYS A 47 -15.12 -17.30 -15.31
C CYS A 47 -14.81 -18.67 -15.95
N LEU A 48 -14.36 -19.64 -15.16
CA LEU A 48 -14.09 -21.00 -15.65
C LEU A 48 -15.37 -21.72 -16.13
N SER A 49 -16.50 -21.55 -15.44
CA SER A 49 -17.78 -22.12 -15.87
C SER A 49 -18.33 -21.45 -17.13
N SER A 50 -18.09 -20.15 -17.33
CA SER A 50 -18.51 -19.44 -18.54
C SER A 50 -17.68 -19.80 -19.79
N ALA A 51 -16.45 -20.29 -19.60
CA ALA A 51 -15.59 -20.76 -20.68
C ALA A 51 -15.86 -22.23 -21.10
N GLY A 52 -16.69 -22.96 -20.34
CA GLY A 52 -16.88 -24.41 -20.46
C GLY A 52 -18.16 -24.86 -21.17
N THR A 53 -18.72 -24.07 -22.10
CA THR A 53 -19.89 -24.51 -22.89
C THR A 53 -19.71 -24.13 -24.37
N SER A 54 -18.61 -24.58 -24.97
CA SER A 54 -18.55 -24.79 -26.42
C SER A 54 -18.52 -26.28 -26.67
N SER A 55 -19.71 -26.81 -26.92
CA SER A 55 -19.98 -28.10 -27.56
C SER A 55 -18.97 -28.38 -28.65
N VAL A 56 -18.08 -29.34 -28.43
CA VAL A 56 -17.24 -29.95 -29.48
C VAL A 56 -18.15 -30.84 -30.31
N THR A 57 -18.74 -30.25 -31.35
CA THR A 57 -19.39 -31.00 -32.42
C THR A 57 -18.31 -31.42 -33.40
N VAL A 58 -18.04 -32.72 -33.45
CA VAL A 58 -17.16 -33.35 -34.43
C VAL A 58 -17.82 -33.26 -35.81
N ALA A 59 -17.20 -32.56 -36.77
CA ALA A 59 -17.57 -32.66 -38.19
C ALA A 59 -16.40 -32.28 -39.10
N SER A 60 -15.80 -33.34 -39.65
CA SER A 60 -15.27 -33.55 -41.01
C SER A 60 -14.91 -32.36 -41.92
N LEU A 61 -13.66 -32.41 -42.42
CA LEU A 61 -13.14 -31.73 -43.62
C LEU A 61 -14.02 -31.96 -44.86
N PRO A 62 -14.07 -30.98 -45.78
CA PRO A 62 -13.43 -31.20 -47.08
C PRO A 62 -12.72 -29.99 -47.71
N SER A 63 -11.90 -30.32 -48.71
CA SER A 63 -11.03 -29.48 -49.52
C SER A 63 -11.70 -28.45 -50.44
N ALA A 64 -10.92 -27.40 -50.69
CA ALA A 64 -10.69 -26.67 -51.95
C ALA A 64 -11.70 -25.61 -52.45
N SER A 65 -11.09 -24.60 -53.08
CA SER A 65 -11.58 -23.52 -53.96
C SER A 65 -12.12 -22.21 -53.35
N THR A 66 -11.25 -21.20 -53.32
CA THR A 66 -11.50 -19.77 -53.60
C THR A 66 -12.29 -19.59 -54.92
N PRO A 67 -12.97 -18.44 -55.22
CA PRO A 67 -12.65 -17.06 -54.84
C PRO A 67 -13.84 -16.10 -54.55
N HIS A 68 -13.48 -14.84 -54.26
CA HIS A 68 -14.29 -13.59 -54.23
C HIS A 68 -15.01 -13.21 -52.92
N SER A 69 -14.31 -12.39 -52.13
CA SER A 69 -14.92 -11.55 -51.09
C SER A 69 -15.23 -10.16 -51.66
N PRO A 70 -16.43 -9.61 -51.43
CA PRO A 70 -16.71 -8.20 -51.64
C PRO A 70 -16.22 -7.36 -50.45
N LEU A 71 -15.71 -6.18 -50.78
CA LEU A 71 -15.20 -5.15 -49.87
C LEU A 71 -16.32 -4.68 -48.90
N LEU A 72 -16.13 -4.92 -47.60
CA LEU A 72 -16.88 -4.22 -46.55
C LEU A 72 -16.14 -2.93 -46.17
N PRO A 73 -16.88 -1.84 -45.86
CA PRO A 73 -16.29 -0.57 -45.47
C PRO A 73 -15.62 -0.68 -44.10
N SER A 74 -14.38 -0.18 -44.02
CA SER A 74 -13.62 -0.04 -42.78
C SER A 74 -14.40 0.75 -41.74
N SER A 75 -14.92 0.05 -40.73
CA SER A 75 -15.39 0.67 -39.50
C SER A 75 -14.22 1.38 -38.83
N VAL A 76 -14.25 2.70 -38.85
CA VAL A 76 -13.40 3.58 -38.06
C VAL A 76 -13.78 3.35 -36.60
N LEU A 77 -13.03 2.50 -35.90
CA LEU A 77 -13.10 2.42 -34.44
C LEU A 77 -12.63 3.77 -33.87
N PRO A 78 -13.33 4.36 -32.89
CA PRO A 78 -12.82 5.52 -32.18
C PRO A 78 -11.53 5.12 -31.47
N LEU A 79 -10.42 5.77 -31.80
CA LEU A 79 -9.17 5.68 -31.04
C LEU A 79 -9.51 5.97 -29.57
N LEU A 80 -9.38 4.96 -28.71
CA LEU A 80 -9.27 5.21 -27.28
C LEU A 80 -8.09 6.18 -27.08
N PRO A 81 -8.22 7.22 -26.22
CA PRO A 81 -7.09 8.06 -25.88
C PRO A 81 -5.96 7.17 -25.34
N PRO A 82 -4.70 7.41 -25.73
CA PRO A 82 -3.57 6.65 -25.22
C PRO A 82 -3.56 6.75 -23.70
N SER A 83 -3.48 5.60 -23.03
CA SER A 83 -3.28 5.55 -21.57
C SER A 83 -2.13 6.48 -21.20
N PRO A 84 -2.28 7.29 -20.14
CA PRO A 84 -1.22 8.19 -19.71
C PRO A 84 0.02 7.36 -19.39
N SER A 85 1.07 7.52 -20.20
CA SER A 85 2.36 6.88 -19.99
C SER A 85 2.85 7.17 -18.57
N SER A 86 3.24 6.13 -17.85
CA SER A 86 3.67 6.20 -16.45
C SER A 86 4.70 7.33 -16.24
N PRO A 87 4.51 8.21 -15.24
CA PRO A 87 5.35 9.38 -15.06
C PRO A 87 6.78 8.97 -14.72
N ALA A 88 7.74 9.43 -15.53
CA ALA A 88 9.16 9.21 -15.25
C ALA A 88 9.58 10.01 -14.00
N LEU A 89 9.94 9.29 -12.92
CA LEU A 89 10.36 9.90 -11.67
C LEU A 89 11.81 10.43 -11.74
N PRO A 90 12.13 11.56 -11.08
CA PRO A 90 13.52 12.03 -10.94
C PRO A 90 14.42 10.99 -10.26
N ILE A 91 15.66 10.85 -10.72
CA ILE A 91 16.65 9.91 -10.17
C ILE A 91 16.94 10.20 -8.68
N GLN A 92 16.94 11.48 -8.31
CA GLN A 92 17.15 11.91 -6.93
C GLN A 92 16.04 11.37 -6.02
N LEU A 93 14.79 11.45 -6.47
CA LEU A 93 13.64 10.93 -5.73
C LEU A 93 13.77 9.43 -5.49
N THR A 94 14.07 8.65 -6.54
CA THR A 94 14.21 7.20 -6.41
C THR A 94 15.40 6.79 -5.55
N SER A 95 16.52 7.54 -5.63
CA SER A 95 17.70 7.30 -4.77
C SER A 95 17.42 7.57 -3.28
N ILE A 96 16.57 8.54 -2.98
CA ILE A 96 16.21 8.92 -1.60
C ILE A 96 15.11 8.00 -1.05
N ALA A 97 14.24 7.44 -1.90
CA ALA A 97 13.15 6.54 -1.50
C ALA A 97 13.59 5.18 -0.91
N VAL A 98 14.82 5.04 -0.45
CA VAL A 98 15.31 3.87 0.27
C VAL A 98 15.14 4.13 1.77
N ILE A 99 14.01 3.72 2.33
CA ILE A 99 13.83 3.62 3.79
C ILE A 99 13.94 2.15 4.18
N SER A 100 14.98 1.80 4.93
CA SER A 100 15.00 0.54 5.65
C SER A 100 14.02 0.64 6.81
N ILE A 101 12.86 -0.01 6.67
CA ILE A 101 11.89 -0.12 7.76
C ILE A 101 12.58 -0.87 8.93
N PRO A 102 12.73 -0.25 10.11
CA PRO A 102 13.44 -0.89 11.21
C PRO A 102 12.73 -2.17 11.65
N ASN A 103 13.41 -3.32 11.55
CA ASN A 103 12.81 -4.61 11.94
C ASN A 103 12.90 -4.90 13.46
N SER A 104 12.96 -3.85 14.28
CA SER A 104 13.10 -4.01 15.73
C SER A 104 11.78 -4.47 16.36
N TYR A 105 11.88 -5.23 17.46
CA TYR A 105 10.69 -5.64 18.23
C TYR A 105 9.81 -4.46 18.64
N LEU A 106 10.43 -3.38 19.10
CA LEU A 106 9.75 -2.14 19.47
C LEU A 106 9.04 -1.46 18.29
N PHE A 107 9.56 -1.63 17.08
CA PHE A 107 8.91 -1.12 15.88
C PHE A 107 7.65 -1.92 15.56
N ARG A 108 7.71 -3.26 15.61
CA ARG A 108 6.53 -4.12 15.37
C ARG A 108 5.43 -3.91 16.41
N GLN A 109 5.79 -3.88 17.69
CA GLN A 109 4.82 -3.67 18.77
C GLN A 109 4.09 -2.31 18.65
N ALA A 110 4.80 -1.27 18.20
CA ALA A 110 4.25 0.07 18.01
C ALA A 110 3.43 0.26 16.73
N LEU A 111 3.55 -0.63 15.75
CA LEU A 111 2.65 -0.68 14.60
C LEU A 111 1.25 -1.18 14.99
N GLU A 112 1.17 -2.05 15.99
CA GLU A 112 -0.07 -2.74 16.36
C GLU A 112 -1.03 -1.87 17.19
N SER A 113 -0.55 -0.87 17.94
CA SER A 113 -1.43 -0.02 18.76
C SER A 113 -0.82 1.34 19.14
N SER A 114 -1.69 2.33 19.34
CA SER A 114 -1.35 3.65 19.92
C SER A 114 -0.75 3.51 21.33
N ASP A 115 -1.20 2.52 22.10
CA ASP A 115 -0.68 2.25 23.45
C ASP A 115 0.80 1.84 23.46
N ALA A 116 1.28 1.24 22.38
CA ALA A 116 2.68 0.85 22.26
C ALA A 116 3.63 2.04 22.02
N LEU A 117 3.12 3.22 21.62
CA LEU A 117 3.90 4.45 21.55
C LEU A 117 4.23 5.03 22.92
N LYS A 118 3.51 4.64 23.99
CA LYS A 118 3.82 5.03 25.38
C LYS A 118 5.25 4.68 25.78
N THR A 119 5.80 3.60 25.22
CA THR A 119 7.20 3.17 25.44
C THR A 119 8.24 4.15 24.89
N THR A 120 7.86 4.95 23.88
CA THR A 120 8.72 5.97 23.27
C THR A 120 8.65 7.31 23.99
N GLY A 121 7.71 7.48 24.92
CA GLY A 121 7.47 8.75 25.61
C GLY A 121 6.75 9.80 24.76
N TYR A 122 6.23 9.42 23.59
CA TYR A 122 5.46 10.28 22.71
C TYR A 122 4.03 9.76 22.55
N SER A 123 3.07 10.66 22.60
CA SER A 123 1.66 10.39 22.30
C SER A 123 1.32 10.74 20.84
N ASP A 124 0.24 10.16 20.30
CA ASP A 124 -0.22 10.46 18.94
C ASP A 124 -0.41 11.98 18.72
N SER A 125 -0.99 12.69 19.68
CA SER A 125 -1.24 14.13 19.60
C SER A 125 0.04 14.98 19.58
N GLU A 126 1.12 14.49 20.18
CA GLU A 126 2.44 15.12 20.08
C GLU A 126 3.08 14.86 18.72
N LEU A 127 2.93 13.64 18.18
CA LEU A 127 3.48 13.25 16.88
C LEU A 127 2.76 13.95 15.73
N THR A 128 1.45 14.20 15.82
CA THR A 128 0.68 14.95 14.80
C THR A 128 1.28 16.33 14.52
N LYS A 129 1.90 16.97 15.53
CA LYS A 129 2.53 18.30 15.39
C LYS A 129 3.68 18.30 14.38
N TRP A 130 4.33 17.14 14.17
CA TRP A 130 5.47 16.96 13.28
C TRP A 130 5.08 16.47 11.87
N ILE A 131 3.79 16.44 11.56
CA ILE A 131 3.25 15.97 10.27
C ILE A 131 2.73 17.13 9.43
N GLY A 132 2.34 18.24 10.05
CA GLY A 132 1.80 19.42 9.36
C GLY A 132 2.90 20.33 8.81
N PRO A 133 3.36 21.35 9.57
CA PRO A 133 4.37 22.28 9.12
C PRO A 133 5.75 21.62 9.00
N PRO A 134 6.68 22.23 8.24
CA PRO A 134 8.00 21.67 8.04
C PRO A 134 8.68 21.41 9.40
N PRO A 135 9.25 20.22 9.63
CA PRO A 135 9.79 19.83 10.93
C PRO A 135 10.87 20.78 11.49
N HIS A 136 11.51 21.57 10.63
CA HIS A 136 12.50 22.57 10.99
C HIS A 136 11.94 23.83 11.68
N ALA A 137 10.61 24.03 11.69
CA ALA A 137 9.96 25.13 12.40
C ALA A 137 9.73 24.82 13.90
N LEU A 138 9.98 23.58 14.33
CA LEU A 138 9.80 23.13 15.71
C LEU A 138 11.13 23.15 16.46
N PRO A 139 11.10 23.39 17.79
CA PRO A 139 12.31 23.37 18.59
C PRO A 139 12.98 21.98 18.53
N PRO A 140 14.32 21.92 18.57
CA PRO A 140 15.05 20.66 18.45
C PRO A 140 14.65 19.70 19.59
N PRO A 141 14.33 18.44 19.26
CA PRO A 141 13.90 17.46 20.26
C PRO A 141 15.08 17.03 21.15
N LYS A 142 14.80 16.79 22.45
CA LYS A 142 15.82 16.31 23.40
C LYS A 142 16.44 14.96 22.99
N ASN A 143 15.63 14.07 22.42
CA ASN A 143 16.04 12.75 21.94
C ASN A 143 15.61 12.57 20.48
N SER A 144 16.35 13.15 19.54
CA SER A 144 16.01 13.15 18.11
C SER A 144 15.85 11.74 17.53
N ASP A 145 16.70 10.79 17.91
CA ASP A 145 16.61 9.40 17.41
C ASP A 145 15.34 8.68 17.88
N HIS A 146 14.89 8.92 19.11
CA HIS A 146 13.65 8.33 19.63
C HIS A 146 12.43 8.94 18.94
N LEU A 147 12.42 10.26 18.76
CA LEU A 147 11.36 10.94 18.02
C LEU A 147 11.30 10.47 16.57
N MET A 148 12.45 10.33 15.91
CA MET A 148 12.52 9.85 14.53
C MET A 148 11.89 8.47 14.37
N ASN A 149 12.26 7.54 15.25
CA ASN A 149 11.67 6.21 15.28
C ASN A 149 10.16 6.27 15.56
N ALA A 150 9.73 7.09 16.51
CA ALA A 150 8.30 7.26 16.83
C ALA A 150 7.51 7.82 15.65
N LEU A 151 8.06 8.82 14.93
CA LEU A 151 7.41 9.40 13.75
C LEU A 151 7.34 8.44 12.58
N LEU A 152 8.41 7.69 12.30
CA LEU A 152 8.37 6.69 11.25
C LEU A 152 7.29 5.63 11.54
N ARG A 153 7.21 5.15 12.79
CA ARG A 153 6.16 4.21 13.23
C ARG A 153 4.77 4.78 13.04
N TYR A 154 4.55 6.01 13.53
CA TYR A 154 3.27 6.69 13.45
C TYR A 154 2.82 6.89 12.00
N ARG A 155 3.73 7.32 11.11
CA ARG A 155 3.45 7.50 9.68
C ARG A 155 3.13 6.19 8.98
N VAL A 156 3.88 5.11 9.24
CA VAL A 156 3.59 3.79 8.67
C VAL A 156 2.22 3.30 9.14
N ARG A 157 1.89 3.44 10.43
CA ARG A 157 0.56 3.08 10.96
C ARG A 157 -0.55 3.86 10.27
N LEU A 158 -0.46 5.18 10.21
CA LEU A 158 -1.45 6.02 9.52
C LEU A 158 -1.61 5.65 8.05
N GLN A 159 -0.50 5.35 7.36
CA GLN A 159 -0.58 4.90 5.97
C GLN A 159 -1.32 3.57 5.86
N ARG A 160 -1.05 2.59 6.73
CA ARG A 160 -1.76 1.31 6.72
C ARG A 160 -3.26 1.47 6.97
N GLU A 161 -3.63 2.30 7.95
CA GLU A 161 -5.03 2.61 8.25
C GLU A 161 -5.71 3.24 7.02
N HIS A 162 -5.07 4.24 6.41
CA HIS A 162 -5.57 4.92 5.21
C HIS A 162 -5.73 3.97 4.02
N GLU A 163 -4.75 3.12 3.74
CA GLU A 163 -4.81 2.17 2.61
C GLU A 163 -5.80 1.02 2.88
N ALA A 164 -5.96 0.58 4.13
CA ALA A 164 -6.99 -0.39 4.50
C ALA A 164 -8.40 0.19 4.27
N ASP A 165 -8.63 1.43 4.69
CA ASP A 165 -9.89 2.13 4.46
C ASP A 165 -10.14 2.38 2.97
N ARG A 166 -9.10 2.73 2.22
CA ARG A 166 -9.18 2.89 0.75
C ARG A 166 -9.57 1.58 0.07
N LEU A 167 -8.95 0.46 0.46
CA LEU A 167 -9.28 -0.85 -0.08
C LEU A 167 -10.72 -1.26 0.24
N LEU A 168 -11.21 -0.94 1.44
CA LEU A 168 -12.60 -1.16 1.81
C LEU A 168 -13.56 -0.35 0.91
N ARG A 169 -13.28 0.95 0.69
CA ARG A 169 -14.06 1.79 -0.24
C ARG A 169 -14.05 1.26 -1.67
N PHE A 170 -12.91 0.74 -2.13
CA PHE A 170 -12.80 0.10 -3.45
C PHE A 170 -13.78 -1.08 -3.59
N TYR A 171 -13.86 -1.96 -2.58
CA TYR A 171 -14.79 -3.09 -2.62
C TYR A 171 -16.26 -2.70 -2.45
N GLU A 172 -16.55 -1.63 -1.71
CA GLU A 172 -17.92 -1.23 -1.36
C GLU A 172 -18.59 -0.33 -2.39
N THR A 173 -17.88 0.65 -2.97
CA THR A 173 -18.54 1.79 -3.64
C THR A 173 -17.87 2.26 -4.93
N LYS A 174 -16.57 1.99 -5.13
CA LYS A 174 -15.79 2.61 -6.21
C LYS A 174 -15.15 1.53 -7.09
N GLY A 175 -15.72 1.27 -8.26
CA GLY A 175 -15.04 0.48 -9.30
C GLY A 175 -13.66 1.04 -9.67
N GLY A 176 -12.87 0.31 -10.45
CA GLY A 176 -11.45 0.61 -10.74
C GLY A 176 -11.15 2.05 -11.18
N ALA A 177 -12.05 2.70 -11.92
CA ALA A 177 -11.84 4.08 -12.39
C ALA A 177 -11.79 5.13 -11.26
N ALA A 178 -12.69 5.03 -10.27
CA ALA A 178 -12.71 6.00 -9.17
C ALA A 178 -11.53 5.80 -8.21
N PHE A 179 -11.03 4.57 -8.13
CA PHE A 179 -9.80 4.25 -7.40
C PHE A 179 -8.55 4.80 -8.10
N ALA A 180 -8.47 4.67 -9.42
CA ALA A 180 -7.37 5.23 -10.21
C ALA A 180 -7.29 6.77 -10.08
N ILE A 181 -8.45 7.46 -10.07
CA ILE A 181 -8.52 8.91 -9.85
C ILE A 181 -7.99 9.27 -8.45
N GLU A 182 -8.43 8.56 -7.42
CA GLU A 182 -7.99 8.79 -6.03
C GLU A 182 -6.48 8.60 -5.87
N LEU A 183 -5.90 7.56 -6.48
CA LEU A 183 -4.45 7.37 -6.52
C LEU A 183 -3.75 8.52 -7.25
N HIS A 184 -4.29 8.98 -8.38
CA HIS A 184 -3.68 10.05 -9.19
C HIS A 184 -3.66 11.39 -8.45
N GLU A 185 -4.76 11.72 -7.77
CA GLU A 185 -4.83 12.91 -6.92
C GLU A 185 -3.84 12.83 -5.76
N GLU A 186 -3.73 11.68 -5.08
CA GLU A 186 -2.74 11.52 -4.02
C GLU A 186 -1.31 11.64 -4.55
N PHE A 187 -0.99 11.00 -5.68
CA PHE A 187 0.33 11.12 -6.30
C PHE A 187 0.71 12.57 -6.56
N ARG A 188 -0.19 13.35 -7.18
CA ARG A 188 0.05 14.77 -7.46
C ARG A 188 0.29 15.56 -6.18
N HIS A 189 -0.51 15.31 -5.15
CA HIS A 189 -0.37 15.99 -3.86
C HIS A 189 0.96 15.66 -3.17
N ARG A 190 1.31 14.36 -3.10
CA ARG A 190 2.55 13.86 -2.49
C ARG A 190 3.79 14.34 -3.23
N PHE A 191 3.74 14.33 -4.56
CA PHE A 191 4.84 14.81 -5.40
C PHE A 191 5.09 16.30 -5.22
N ALA A 192 4.04 17.14 -5.29
CA ALA A 192 4.16 18.57 -5.04
C ALA A 192 4.74 18.86 -3.64
N ARG A 193 4.26 18.14 -2.62
CA ARG A 193 4.79 18.26 -1.26
C ARG A 193 6.26 17.86 -1.16
N TRP A 194 6.67 16.81 -1.87
CA TRP A 194 8.07 16.38 -1.92
C TRP A 194 8.96 17.46 -2.57
N GLU A 195 8.52 18.08 -3.67
CA GLU A 195 9.23 19.19 -4.31
C GLU A 195 9.37 20.40 -3.37
N GLU A 196 8.29 20.80 -2.71
CA GLU A 196 8.30 21.90 -1.72
C GLU A 196 9.30 21.63 -0.58
N LEU A 197 9.34 20.39 -0.07
CA LEU A 197 10.29 20.00 0.98
C LEU A 197 11.73 19.97 0.47
N TRP A 198 11.95 19.52 -0.76
CA TRP A 198 13.26 19.48 -1.40
C TRP A 198 13.87 20.88 -1.51
N ASP A 199 13.08 21.82 -2.03
CA ASP A 199 13.47 23.21 -2.18
C ASP A 199 13.73 23.86 -0.81
N ALA A 200 12.82 23.67 0.15
CA ALA A 200 12.98 24.20 1.50
C ALA A 200 14.25 23.68 2.18
N LEU A 201 14.56 22.38 2.06
CA LEU A 201 15.76 21.77 2.65
C LEU A 201 17.04 22.23 1.97
N GLY A 202 17.01 22.51 0.66
CA GLY A 202 18.14 23.10 -0.06
C GLY A 202 18.55 24.47 0.49
N HIS A 203 17.61 25.22 1.08
CA HIS A 203 17.89 26.50 1.74
C HIS A 203 18.35 26.36 3.20
N ILE A 204 18.01 25.26 3.88
CA ILE A 204 18.34 25.04 5.30
C ILE A 204 19.84 24.88 5.54
N SER A 205 20.58 24.29 4.60
CA SER A 205 22.05 24.19 4.69
C SER A 205 22.76 25.55 4.79
N ARG A 206 22.07 26.67 4.51
CA ARG A 206 22.62 28.02 4.63
C ARG A 206 22.36 28.69 5.99
N LEU A 207 21.52 28.10 6.84
CA LEU A 207 20.99 28.72 8.06
C LEU A 207 21.45 28.02 9.36
N ASP A 208 22.35 27.04 9.30
CA ASP A 208 22.84 26.25 10.45
C ASP A 208 21.71 25.59 11.29
N LEU A 209 20.56 25.32 10.68
CA LEU A 209 19.45 24.61 11.34
C LEU A 209 19.62 23.09 11.19
N ASP A 210 19.24 22.33 12.22
CA ASP A 210 19.21 20.87 12.16
C ASP A 210 18.12 20.38 11.19
N GLY A 211 18.52 20.14 9.94
CA GLY A 211 17.64 19.68 8.88
C GLY A 211 17.25 18.20 8.97
N ARG A 212 17.75 17.44 9.95
CA ARG A 212 17.60 15.97 9.97
C ARG A 212 16.14 15.51 9.95
N MET A 213 15.28 16.17 10.71
CA MET A 213 13.84 15.88 10.73
C MET A 213 13.16 16.18 9.39
N GLY A 214 13.60 17.25 8.72
CA GLY A 214 13.13 17.61 7.38
C GLY A 214 13.55 16.58 6.34
N TRP A 215 14.82 16.16 6.36
CA TRP A 215 15.34 15.12 5.48
C TRP A 215 14.60 13.79 5.61
N GLU A 216 14.21 13.41 6.82
CA GLU A 216 13.47 12.18 7.04
C GLU A 216 11.99 12.29 6.63
N LEU A 217 11.38 13.48 6.73
CA LEU A 217 10.07 13.72 6.12
C LEU A 217 10.14 13.69 4.59
N LEU A 218 11.15 14.35 4.00
CA LEU A 218 11.40 14.30 2.57
C LEU A 218 11.58 12.86 2.09
N ARG A 219 12.37 12.06 2.83
CA ARG A 219 12.56 10.63 2.52
C ARG A 219 11.25 9.86 2.56
N TRP A 220 10.43 10.12 3.58
CA TRP A 220 9.12 9.50 3.71
C TRP A 220 8.21 9.83 2.52
N GLU A 221 8.10 11.10 2.13
CA GLU A 221 7.29 11.49 0.97
C GLU A 221 7.83 10.89 -0.34
N ALA A 222 9.16 10.78 -0.50
CA ALA A 222 9.76 10.10 -1.65
C ALA A 222 9.32 8.64 -1.75
N VAL A 223 9.30 7.91 -0.62
CA VAL A 223 8.79 6.53 -0.56
C VAL A 223 7.33 6.45 -0.98
N GLN A 224 6.48 7.38 -0.52
CA GLN A 224 5.07 7.41 -0.90
C GLN A 224 4.90 7.61 -2.40
N VAL A 225 5.64 8.56 -2.99
CA VAL A 225 5.60 8.81 -4.44
C VAL A 225 6.03 7.57 -5.24
N VAL A 226 7.13 6.91 -4.86
CA VAL A 226 7.60 5.69 -5.55
C VAL A 226 6.58 4.57 -5.45
N ASN A 227 5.98 4.36 -4.26
CA ASN A 227 4.95 3.35 -4.06
C ASN A 227 3.73 3.62 -4.94
N LEU A 228 3.28 4.87 -5.04
CA LEU A 228 2.16 5.26 -5.90
C LEU A 228 2.46 5.05 -7.39
N VAL A 229 3.69 5.30 -7.84
CA VAL A 229 4.09 4.97 -9.22
C VAL A 229 4.08 3.47 -9.47
N ALA A 230 4.59 2.66 -8.53
CA ALA A 230 4.49 1.21 -8.63
C ALA A 230 3.03 0.72 -8.66
N ASP A 231 2.14 1.41 -7.94
CA ASP A 231 0.71 1.14 -7.95
C ASP A 231 0.08 1.47 -9.30
N PHE A 232 0.44 2.59 -9.94
CA PHE A 232 0.00 2.87 -11.32
C PHE A 232 0.49 1.83 -12.31
N THR A 233 1.78 1.49 -12.28
CA THR A 233 2.35 0.55 -13.25
C THR A 233 1.68 -0.81 -13.15
N THR A 234 1.39 -1.27 -11.93
CA THR A 234 0.71 -2.56 -11.75
C THR A 234 -0.79 -2.49 -12.02
N LEU A 235 -1.42 -1.33 -11.82
CA LEU A 235 -2.81 -1.10 -12.21
C LEU A 235 -2.97 -1.14 -13.74
N ASP A 236 -2.00 -0.59 -14.48
CA ASP A 236 -1.95 -0.64 -15.95
C ASP A 236 -1.76 -2.08 -16.48
N GLU A 237 -1.01 -2.92 -15.75
CA GLU A 237 -0.87 -4.35 -16.05
C GLU A 237 -2.14 -5.16 -15.76
N GLY A 238 -3.00 -4.65 -14.87
CA GLY A 238 -4.31 -5.21 -14.57
C GLY A 238 -4.65 -5.19 -13.08
N MET A 239 -5.94 -5.39 -12.76
CA MET A 239 -6.44 -5.33 -11.39
C MET A 239 -5.86 -6.41 -10.46
N ASP A 240 -5.64 -7.63 -10.96
CA ASP A 240 -5.16 -8.74 -10.14
C ASP A 240 -3.68 -8.60 -9.71
N PRO A 241 -2.73 -8.24 -10.62
CA PRO A 241 -1.37 -7.86 -10.23
C PRO A 241 -1.34 -6.72 -9.23
N PHE A 242 -2.12 -5.66 -9.49
CA PHE A 242 -2.24 -4.51 -8.61
C PHE A 242 -2.70 -4.89 -7.20
N LEU A 243 -3.84 -5.58 -7.08
CA LEU A 243 -4.39 -5.96 -5.78
C LEU A 243 -3.46 -6.90 -5.01
N THR A 244 -2.68 -7.73 -5.71
CA THR A 244 -1.69 -8.59 -5.08
C THR A 244 -0.56 -7.76 -4.49
N LEU A 245 0.06 -6.89 -5.30
CA LEU A 245 1.13 -5.99 -4.84
C LEU A 245 0.66 -5.11 -3.67
N TYR A 246 -0.52 -4.50 -3.83
CA TYR A 246 -1.08 -3.53 -2.90
C TYR A 246 -1.42 -4.17 -1.53
N VAL A 247 -2.04 -5.35 -1.53
CA VAL A 247 -2.32 -6.10 -0.29
C VAL A 247 -1.02 -6.53 0.38
N THR A 248 -0.07 -7.10 -0.37
CA THR A 248 1.20 -7.55 0.22
C THR A 248 2.02 -6.40 0.78
N ARG A 249 1.99 -5.23 0.14
CA ARG A 249 2.72 -4.06 0.63
C ARG A 249 2.11 -3.48 1.91
N TRP A 250 0.79 -3.35 1.97
CA TRP A 250 0.14 -2.55 3.01
C TRP A 250 -0.49 -3.39 4.13
N LEU A 251 -0.86 -4.64 3.86
CA LEU A 251 -1.59 -5.49 4.79
C LEU A 251 -0.76 -6.64 5.38
N ASP A 252 0.31 -7.10 4.71
CA ASP A 252 1.15 -8.23 5.18
C ASP A 252 2.38 -7.82 6.03
N LEU A 253 2.53 -6.53 6.38
CA LEU A 253 3.63 -6.00 7.23
C LEU A 253 3.40 -6.13 8.74
#